data_AF-A0A9P6RLV9-F1
#
_entry.id   AF-A0A9P6RLV9-F1
#
_cell.length_a   1.000
_cell.length_b   1.000
_cell.length_c   1.000
_cell.angle_alpha   90.00
_cell.angle_beta   90.00
_cell.angle_gamma   90.00
#
_symmetry.space_group_name_H-M   'P 1'
#
loop_
_entity.id
_entity.type
_entity.pdbx_description
1 polymer ?
#
loop_
_entity_poly.entity_id
_entity_poly.type
_entity_poly.pdbx_seq_one_letter_code
_entity_poly.pdbx_strand_id
1 'polypeptide(L)'
;MAGILYRARDLGIISPTYRDEQTKLFRFKGWYWKEPGGDYPTEKAHIFEQLVFHALAEEYIGESKAAELMNMPLQQFRQVRNLERLTESIEELACAAINQ
;
A
#
# COMPACT_ATOMS: atom_id res chain seq x y z
N MET A 1 7.68 5.21 14.65
CA MET A 1 6.54 6.17 14.70
C MET A 1 6.89 7.65 14.98
N ALA A 2 7.89 8.01 15.80
CA ALA A 2 8.12 9.42 16.19
C ALA A 2 8.61 10.39 15.06
N GLY A 3 8.92 9.88 13.87
CA GLY A 3 9.52 10.68 12.78
C GLY A 3 8.66 11.87 12.34
N ILE A 4 7.35 11.68 12.23
CA ILE A 4 6.42 12.76 11.82
C ILE A 4 6.35 13.85 12.89
N LEU A 5 6.35 13.49 14.19
CA LEU A 5 6.36 14.47 15.28
C LEU A 5 7.65 15.32 15.29
N TYR A 6 8.80 14.71 15.01
CA TYR A 6 10.05 15.46 14.86
C TYR A 6 10.01 16.39 13.65
N ARG A 7 9.55 15.90 12.49
CA ARG A 7 9.41 16.74 11.27
C ARG A 7 8.42 17.89 11.47
N ALA A 8 7.29 17.65 12.10
CA ALA A 8 6.30 18.68 12.38
C ALA A 8 6.86 19.79 13.29
N ARG A 9 7.69 19.42 14.28
CA ARG A 9 8.40 20.39 15.13
C ARG A 9 9.41 21.18 14.31
N ASP A 10 10.23 20.50 13.50
CA ASP A 10 11.29 21.15 12.71
C ASP A 10 10.73 22.12 11.68
N LEU A 11 9.56 21.81 11.11
CA LEU A 11 8.81 22.69 10.20
C LEU A 11 8.02 23.79 10.93
N GLY A 12 8.04 23.83 12.27
CA GLY A 12 7.30 24.81 13.06
C GLY A 12 5.78 24.63 13.03
N ILE A 13 5.28 23.48 12.57
CA ILE A 13 3.84 23.15 12.56
C ILE A 13 3.33 22.95 13.99
N ILE A 14 4.18 22.40 14.87
CA ILE A 14 3.90 22.23 16.30
C ILE A 14 4.96 22.90 17.16
N SER A 15 4.58 23.32 18.37
CA SER A 15 5.53 23.87 19.33
C SER A 15 6.42 22.78 19.93
N PRO A 16 7.63 23.13 20.41
CA PRO A 16 8.49 22.19 21.13
C PRO A 16 7.83 21.62 22.39
N THR A 17 7.08 22.45 23.13
CA THR A 17 6.35 22.04 24.34
C THR A 17 5.30 20.99 24.03
N TYR A 18 4.52 21.19 22.97
CA TYR A 18 3.51 20.23 22.53
C TYR A 18 4.15 18.90 22.14
N ARG A 19 5.27 18.93 21.40
CA ARG A 19 6.02 17.71 21.04
C ARG A 19 6.47 16.92 22.27
N ASP A 20 6.89 17.60 23.34
CA ASP A 20 7.32 16.95 24.57
C ASP A 20 6.17 16.33 25.36
N GLU A 21 5.03 17.01 25.41
CA GLU A 21 3.79 16.47 25.98
C GLU A 21 3.32 15.22 25.22
N GLN A 22 3.31 15.27 23.89
CA GLN A 22 2.96 14.11 23.06
C GLN A 22 3.92 12.95 23.31
N THR A 23 5.22 13.22 23.42
CA THR A 23 6.21 12.16 23.70
C THR A 23 5.97 11.50 25.06
N LYS A 24 5.61 12.28 26.10
CA LYS A 24 5.24 11.74 27.41
C LYS A 24 3.97 10.88 27.32
N LEU A 25 2.95 11.36 26.60
CA LEU A 25 1.70 10.63 26.38
C LEU A 25 1.93 9.28 25.71
N PHE A 26 2.76 9.24 24.66
CA PHE A 26 3.07 8.01 23.93
C PHE A 26 3.82 6.99 24.79
N ARG A 27 4.72 7.45 25.68
CA ARG A 27 5.38 6.57 26.65
C ARG A 27 4.41 6.05 27.70
N PHE A 28 3.58 6.93 28.25
CA PHE A 28 2.59 6.56 29.26
C PHE A 28 1.61 5.49 28.75
N LYS A 29 1.20 5.60 27.48
CA LYS A 29 0.27 4.65 26.85
C LYS A 29 0.95 3.42 26.24
N GLY A 30 2.27 3.30 26.31
CA GLY A 30 3.01 2.20 25.68
C GLY A 30 3.06 2.25 24.15
N TRP A 31 2.55 3.33 23.53
CA TRP A 31 2.50 3.52 22.08
C TRP A 31 3.87 3.69 21.42
N TYR A 32 4.91 3.85 22.23
CA TYR A 32 6.28 3.78 21.79
C TYR A 32 6.68 2.38 21.29
N TRP A 33 6.06 1.32 21.83
CA TRP A 33 6.38 -0.08 21.49
C TRP A 33 5.36 -0.71 20.55
N LYS A 34 4.07 -0.41 20.75
CA LYS A 34 2.99 -0.95 19.93
C LYS A 34 2.03 0.18 19.55
N GLU A 35 1.79 0.33 18.25
CA GLU A 35 0.89 1.37 17.75
C GLU A 35 -0.52 1.19 18.33
N PRO A 36 -1.25 2.28 18.63
CA PRO A 36 -2.64 2.17 19.05
C PRO A 36 -3.48 1.50 17.96
N GLY A 37 -4.30 0.52 18.34
CA GLY A 37 -5.14 -0.23 17.43
C GLY A 37 -4.56 -1.59 17.06
N GLY A 38 -5.02 -2.12 15.93
CA GLY A 38 -4.45 -3.33 15.33
C GLY A 38 -3.12 -3.02 14.65
N ASP A 39 -2.24 -4.02 14.60
CA ASP A 39 -0.97 -3.88 13.87
C ASP A 39 -1.25 -3.59 12.40
N TYR A 40 -0.63 -2.54 11.86
CA TYR A 40 -0.78 -2.17 10.46
C TYR A 40 -0.26 -3.33 9.59
N PRO A 41 -0.97 -3.73 8.51
CA PRO A 41 -0.52 -4.82 7.66
C PRO A 41 0.85 -4.48 7.07
N THR A 42 1.72 -5.48 6.98
CA THR A 42 3.03 -5.32 6.34
C THR A 42 2.86 -4.85 4.90
N GLU A 43 3.64 -3.84 4.51
CA GLU A 43 3.69 -3.36 3.14
C GLU A 43 4.03 -4.51 2.20
N LYS A 44 3.23 -4.69 1.14
CA LYS A 44 3.49 -5.66 0.09
C LYS A 44 4.30 -4.97 -0.99
N ALA A 45 5.48 -5.50 -1.29
CA ALA A 45 6.29 -4.98 -2.38
C ALA A 45 5.59 -5.29 -3.72
N HIS A 46 5.31 -4.23 -4.49
CA HIS A 46 4.74 -4.33 -5.84
C HIS A 46 5.75 -3.93 -6.94
N ILE A 47 7.03 -3.87 -6.57
CA ILE A 47 8.10 -3.35 -7.42
C ILE A 47 8.31 -4.22 -8.65
N PHE A 48 8.22 -5.54 -8.49
CA PHE A 48 8.42 -6.47 -9.60
C PHE A 48 7.33 -6.28 -10.66
N GLU A 49 6.07 -6.22 -10.24
CA GLU A 49 4.92 -6.00 -11.11
C GLU A 49 5.05 -4.66 -11.84
N GLN A 50 5.41 -3.59 -11.11
CA GLN A 50 5.66 -2.27 -11.69
C GLN A 50 6.76 -2.33 -12.75
N LEU A 51 7.90 -2.97 -12.46
CA LEU A 51 9.01 -3.09 -13.41
C LEU A 51 8.64 -3.86 -14.67
N VAL A 52 7.83 -4.92 -14.55
CA VAL A 52 7.33 -5.66 -15.73
C VAL A 52 6.45 -4.76 -16.59
N PHE A 53 5.53 -3.99 -16.00
CA PHE A 53 4.70 -3.05 -16.75
C PHE A 53 5.52 -1.91 -17.38
N HIS A 54 6.53 -1.38 -16.67
CA HIS A 54 7.45 -0.39 -17.22
C HIS A 54 8.24 -0.94 -18.40
N ALA A 55 8.82 -2.13 -18.28
CA ALA A 55 9.59 -2.75 -19.35
C ALA A 55 8.72 -3.09 -20.58
N LEU A 56 7.45 -3.45 -20.37
CA LEU A 56 6.49 -3.65 -21.45
C LEU A 56 6.14 -2.32 -22.15
N ALA A 57 5.95 -1.24 -21.39
CA ALA A 57 5.64 0.09 -21.94
C ALA A 57 6.81 0.71 -22.70
N GLU A 58 8.04 0.43 -22.27
CA GLU A 58 9.28 0.84 -22.93
C GLU A 58 9.72 -0.14 -24.06
N GLU A 59 8.87 -1.12 -24.40
CA GLU A 59 9.11 -2.11 -25.46
C GLU A 59 10.36 -2.99 -25.27
N TYR A 60 10.95 -3.06 -24.06
CA TYR A 60 12.06 -3.97 -23.77
C TYR A 60 11.64 -5.44 -23.80
N ILE A 61 10.38 -5.73 -23.46
CA ILE A 61 9.80 -7.08 -23.47
C ILE A 61 8.44 -7.07 -24.16
N GLY A 62 8.10 -8.19 -24.81
CA GLY A 62 6.77 -8.38 -25.41
C GLY A 62 5.73 -8.93 -24.41
N GLU A 63 4.45 -8.88 -24.78
CA GLU A 63 3.33 -9.34 -23.92
C GLU A 63 3.48 -10.79 -23.45
N SER A 64 3.95 -11.68 -24.32
CA SER A 64 4.17 -13.09 -23.97
C SER A 64 5.22 -13.24 -22.87
N LYS A 65 6.29 -12.43 -22.91
CA LYS A 65 7.35 -12.48 -21.90
C LYS A 65 6.92 -11.84 -20.59
N ALA A 66 6.16 -10.75 -20.65
CA ALA A 66 5.57 -10.12 -19.47
C ALA A 66 4.59 -11.05 -18.75
N ALA A 67 3.74 -11.77 -19.49
CA ALA A 67 2.82 -12.76 -18.91
C ALA A 67 3.57 -13.94 -18.26
N GLU A 68 4.64 -14.43 -18.89
CA GLU A 68 5.53 -15.45 -18.34
C GLU A 68 6.19 -14.99 -17.03
N LEU A 69 6.74 -13.77 -17.00
CA LEU A 69 7.37 -13.18 -15.79
C LEU A 69 6.38 -13.03 -14.63
N MET A 70 5.13 -12.69 -14.95
CA MET A 70 4.04 -12.54 -13.97
C MET A 70 3.38 -13.89 -13.61
N ASN A 71 3.90 -15.00 -14.14
CA ASN A 71 3.39 -16.35 -13.92
C ASN A 71 1.87 -16.47 -14.14
N MET A 72 1.36 -15.88 -15.22
CA MET A 72 -0.06 -15.92 -15.57
C MET A 72 -0.29 -16.14 -17.06
N PRO A 73 -1.45 -16.70 -17.47
CA PRO A 73 -1.81 -16.84 -18.88
C PRO A 73 -1.86 -15.50 -19.61
N LEU A 74 -1.48 -15.47 -20.89
CA LEU A 74 -1.45 -14.26 -21.71
C LEU A 74 -2.80 -13.53 -21.76
N GLN A 75 -3.91 -14.28 -21.84
CA GLN A 75 -5.25 -13.70 -21.86
C GLN A 75 -5.56 -12.95 -20.55
N GLN A 76 -5.20 -13.53 -19.40
CA GLN A 76 -5.37 -12.91 -18.09
C GLN A 76 -4.48 -11.67 -17.95
N PHE A 77 -3.24 -11.75 -18.45
CA PHE A 77 -2.34 -10.61 -18.45
C PHE A 77 -2.90 -9.42 -19.25
N ARG A 78 -3.51 -9.68 -20.41
CA ARG A 78 -4.17 -8.65 -21.23
C ARG A 78 -5.34 -8.00 -20.51
N GLN A 79 -6.16 -8.78 -19.80
CA GLN A 79 -7.26 -8.26 -18.99
C GLN A 79 -6.75 -7.33 -17.87
N VAL A 80 -5.69 -7.76 -17.16
CA VAL A 80 -5.05 -6.93 -16.11
C VAL A 80 -4.52 -5.63 -16.69
N ARG A 81 -3.83 -5.69 -17.83
CA ARG A 81 -3.31 -4.50 -18.53
C ARG A 81 -4.42 -3.56 -18.96
N ASN A 82 -5.52 -4.10 -19.48
CA ASN A 82 -6.68 -3.33 -19.91
C ASN A 82 -7.56 -2.86 -18.73
N LEU A 83 -7.16 -3.17 -17.49
CA LEU A 83 -7.89 -2.87 -16.25
C LEU A 83 -9.32 -3.48 -16.22
N GLU A 84 -9.53 -4.57 -16.97
CA GLU A 84 -10.85 -5.22 -17.11
C GLU A 84 -11.29 -5.96 -15.83
N ARG A 85 -10.38 -6.21 -14.88
CA ARG A 85 -10.65 -6.99 -13.65
C ARG A 85 -11.24 -6.18 -12.49
N LEU A 86 -11.39 -4.86 -12.63
CA LEU A 86 -11.92 -3.99 -11.57
C LEU A 86 -13.44 -4.11 -11.38
N THR A 87 -14.14 -4.80 -12.29
CA THR A 87 -15.59 -4.98 -12.21
C THR A 87 -16.00 -6.15 -11.31
N GLU A 88 -15.19 -7.20 -11.18
CA GLU A 88 -15.55 -8.40 -10.42
C GLU A 88 -15.42 -8.20 -8.90
N SER A 89 -14.44 -7.42 -8.43
CA SER A 89 -14.23 -7.20 -6.99
C SER A 89 -15.30 -6.35 -6.31
N ILE A 90 -16.03 -5.52 -7.07
CA ILE A 90 -17.14 -4.72 -6.54
C ILE A 90 -18.41 -5.59 -6.40
N GLU A 91 -18.65 -6.50 -7.34
CA GLU A 91 -19.81 -7.40 -7.31
C GLU A 91 -19.68 -8.51 -6.26
N GLU A 92 -18.48 -9.09 -6.07
CA GLU A 92 -18.26 -10.11 -5.05
C GLU A 92 -18.42 -9.56 -3.61
N LEU A 93 -17.99 -8.32 -3.36
CA LEU A 93 -18.19 -7.65 -2.07
C LEU A 93 -19.65 -7.20 -1.86
N ALA A 94 -20.35 -6.80 -2.92
CA ALA A 94 -21.78 -6.44 -2.84
C ALA A 94 -22.67 -7.68 -2.57
N CYS A 95 -22.38 -8.83 -3.19
CA CYS A 95 -23.12 -10.08 -2.97
C CYS A 95 -22.89 -10.66 -1.56
N ALA A 96 -21.70 -10.50 -0.98
CA ALA A 96 -21.40 -10.95 0.39
C ALA A 96 -22.14 -10.14 1.47
N ALA A 97 -22.45 -8.86 1.19
CA ALA A 97 -23.17 -7.98 2.12
C ALA A 97 -24.70 -8.14 2.10
N ILE A 98 -25.27 -8.78 1.07
CA ILE A 98 -26.72 -8.99 0.93
C ILE A 98 -27.19 -10.32 1.58
N ASN A 99 -26.27 -11.26 1.82
CA ASN A 99 -26.57 -12.57 2.42
C ASN A 99 -26.10 -12.72 3.89
N GLN A 100 -25.94 -11.60 4.61
CA GLN A 100 -25.81 -11.56 6.08
C GLN A 100 -26.95 -10.71 6.64
#